data_AF-A0A8E8LRP9-F1
#
_entry.id   AF-A0A8E8LRP9-F1
#
_cell.length_a   1.000
_cell.length_b   1.000
_cell.length_c   1.000
_cell.angle_alpha   90.00
_cell.angle_beta   90.00
_cell.angle_gamma   90.00
#
_symmetry.space_group_name_H-M   'P 1'
#
loop_
_entity.id
_entity.type
_entity.pdbx_description
1 polymer ?
#
loop_
_entity_poly.entity_id
_entity_poly.type
_entity_poly.pdbx_seq_one_letter_code
_entity_poly.pdbx_strand_id
1 'polypeptide(L)'
;VPKTSPTVFPMSLCDSRTGDSVALGCLAQGFFPEPVTLSWNYNGSEGTVRSYPAMLSGNTYLQTSVLDLPANQCPEAYKCRAEHYNTSVDANVPCPVPPRPCDCPSGVHVSLSGPSLESLLLGIGANLTCTLSGIKNSNGATFTWVHDTAQASTLRPIQGAPEQDSNGKYRVSSVLEICTEEWLRGDTFSCTVSHSEIETTTKTIYKPKVPQIPPQIYLLTPSADEQALNEMVSITCLVRGFSPEDIFIRWLKGSEELPKKDYITSNPYPEPKSTSTYMVSSILQVQSTDWKNENKYSCVVGHEALPLNFTQQTIDRL
;
A
#
# COMPACT_ATOMS: atom_id res chain seq x y z
N VAL A 1 4.69 1.47 36.83
CA VAL A 1 3.53 1.76 35.96
C VAL A 1 2.32 1.08 36.57
N PRO A 2 1.14 1.73 36.68
CA PRO A 2 -0.05 1.07 37.17
C PRO A 2 -0.47 -0.08 36.25
N LYS A 3 -1.13 -1.09 36.83
CA LYS A 3 -1.67 -2.21 36.07
C LYS A 3 -2.65 -1.68 35.01
N THR A 4 -2.39 -1.99 33.75
CA THR A 4 -3.15 -1.47 32.60
C THR A 4 -3.56 -2.65 31.73
N SER A 5 -4.83 -2.71 31.33
CA SER A 5 -5.36 -3.79 30.48
C SER A 5 -5.09 -3.51 28.99
N PRO A 6 -4.94 -4.56 28.16
CA PRO A 6 -4.68 -4.41 26.74
C PRO A 6 -5.88 -3.83 25.99
N THR A 7 -5.59 -3.00 25.00
CA THR A 7 -6.48 -2.74 23.85
C THR A 7 -6.13 -3.69 22.72
N VAL A 8 -7.12 -4.30 22.08
CA VAL A 8 -6.91 -5.32 21.04
C VAL A 8 -7.34 -4.79 19.69
N PHE A 9 -6.45 -4.86 18.71
CA PHE A 9 -6.65 -4.39 17.35
C PHE A 9 -6.63 -5.56 16.35
N PRO A 10 -7.69 -5.74 15.55
CA PRO A 10 -7.71 -6.72 14.47
C PRO A 10 -6.90 -6.23 13.26
N MET A 11 -6.23 -7.14 12.57
CA MET A 11 -5.49 -6.90 11.33
C MET A 11 -5.82 -8.02 10.33
N SER A 12 -5.91 -7.71 9.05
CA SER A 12 -6.10 -8.71 8.00
C SER A 12 -5.28 -8.35 6.76
N LEU A 13 -4.62 -9.36 6.17
CA LEU A 13 -3.77 -9.22 4.99
C LEU A 13 -4.12 -10.31 3.98
N CYS A 14 -4.18 -9.94 2.70
CA CYS A 14 -4.23 -10.87 1.57
C CYS A 14 -2.88 -10.92 0.87
N ASP A 15 -2.39 -12.11 0.56
CA ASP A 15 -1.24 -12.23 -0.36
C ASP A 15 -1.71 -11.94 -1.80
N SER A 16 -1.37 -10.74 -2.27
CA SER A 16 -1.73 -10.23 -3.60
C SER A 16 -1.19 -11.04 -4.79
N ARG A 17 -0.27 -11.98 -4.57
CA ARG A 17 0.38 -12.74 -5.67
C ARG A 17 -0.33 -14.04 -6.03
N THR A 18 -1.05 -14.66 -5.10
CA THR A 18 -1.71 -15.97 -5.32
C THR A 18 -3.18 -15.97 -4.89
N GLY A 19 -3.58 -15.16 -3.90
CA GLY A 19 -4.95 -15.18 -3.36
C GLY A 19 -5.32 -16.46 -2.60
N ASP A 20 -4.39 -17.40 -2.46
CA ASP A 20 -4.64 -18.75 -1.93
C ASP A 20 -4.53 -18.82 -0.40
N SER A 21 -3.89 -17.84 0.23
CA SER A 21 -3.67 -17.79 1.68
C SER A 21 -3.99 -16.42 2.27
N VAL A 22 -4.44 -16.44 3.52
CA VAL A 22 -4.85 -15.26 4.29
C VAL A 22 -4.09 -15.26 5.61
N ALA A 23 -3.61 -14.07 6.01
CA ALA A 23 -3.00 -13.85 7.30
C ALA A 23 -3.90 -12.92 8.14
N LEU A 24 -4.37 -13.42 9.28
CA LEU A 24 -5.16 -12.67 10.25
C LEU A 24 -4.27 -12.30 11.43
N GLY A 25 -4.14 -11.01 11.70
CA GLY A 25 -3.35 -10.51 12.81
C GLY A 25 -4.23 -10.01 13.96
N CYS A 26 -3.69 -10.13 15.17
CA CYS A 26 -4.27 -9.61 16.38
C CYS A 26 -3.18 -8.95 17.23
N LEU A 27 -3.33 -7.65 17.47
CA LEU A 27 -2.37 -6.85 18.23
C LEU A 27 -2.99 -6.46 19.58
N ALA A 28 -2.43 -6.96 20.69
CA ALA A 28 -2.69 -6.42 22.02
C ALA A 28 -1.69 -5.28 22.30
N GLN A 29 -2.18 -4.10 22.68
CA GLN A 29 -1.35 -2.93 22.93
C GLN A 29 -1.76 -2.26 24.25
N GLY A 30 -0.78 -1.71 24.97
CA GLY A 30 -1.02 -0.85 26.13
C GLY A 30 -1.16 -1.59 27.46
N PHE A 31 -0.79 -2.87 27.52
CA PHE A 31 -0.92 -3.65 28.76
C PHE A 31 0.33 -3.56 29.64
N PHE A 32 0.15 -3.67 30.96
CA PHE A 32 1.24 -3.76 31.93
C PHE A 32 0.73 -4.44 33.21
N PRO A 33 1.49 -5.37 33.83
CA PRO A 33 2.79 -5.94 33.40
C PRO A 33 2.63 -7.15 32.45
N GLU A 34 3.71 -7.69 31.90
CA GLU A 34 3.69 -8.98 31.16
C GLU A 34 3.31 -10.16 32.10
N PRO A 35 2.60 -11.23 31.65
CA PRO A 35 2.23 -11.59 30.27
C PRO A 35 0.78 -11.27 29.88
N VAL A 36 0.54 -11.16 28.57
CA VAL A 36 -0.79 -11.32 27.95
C VAL A 36 -0.81 -12.61 27.16
N THR A 37 -1.93 -13.34 27.21
CA THR A 37 -2.13 -14.55 26.41
C THR A 37 -3.05 -14.22 25.24
N LEU A 38 -2.53 -14.29 24.02
CA LEU A 38 -3.32 -14.19 22.79
C LEU A 38 -3.75 -15.59 22.35
N SER A 39 -5.05 -15.81 22.22
CA SER A 39 -5.64 -17.05 21.74
C SER A 39 -6.67 -16.80 20.65
N TRP A 40 -6.82 -17.75 19.74
CA TRP A 40 -7.79 -17.70 18.65
C TRP A 40 -8.88 -18.74 18.87
N ASN A 41 -10.12 -18.44 18.49
CA ASN A 41 -11.20 -19.44 18.42
C ASN A 41 -11.08 -20.35 17.18
N TYR A 42 -9.85 -20.67 16.78
CA TYR A 42 -9.53 -21.53 15.65
C TYR A 42 -9.27 -22.95 16.15
N ASN A 43 -10.03 -23.91 15.62
CA ASN A 43 -9.92 -25.33 15.98
C ASN A 43 -9.26 -26.17 14.86
N GLY A 44 -8.64 -25.54 13.86
CA GLY A 44 -8.34 -26.20 12.58
C GLY A 44 -6.96 -26.83 12.46
N SER A 45 -6.84 -27.68 11.42
CA SER A 45 -5.80 -28.69 11.17
C SER A 45 -4.75 -28.31 10.12
N GLU A 46 -4.91 -27.21 9.36
CA GLU A 46 -3.97 -26.76 8.31
C GLU A 46 -3.46 -25.31 8.49
N GLY A 47 -4.03 -24.54 9.41
CA GLY A 47 -3.60 -23.19 9.73
C GLY A 47 -2.49 -23.16 10.78
N THR A 48 -1.62 -22.17 10.71
CA THR A 48 -0.51 -21.99 11.65
C THR A 48 -0.71 -20.71 12.46
N VAL A 49 -0.71 -20.84 13.78
CA VAL A 49 -0.70 -19.69 14.69
C VAL A 49 0.74 -19.35 15.03
N ARG A 50 1.17 -18.13 14.69
CA ARG A 50 2.46 -17.56 15.03
C ARG A 50 2.27 -16.44 16.04
N SER A 51 2.75 -16.64 17.26
CA SER A 51 2.73 -15.61 18.30
C SER A 51 4.10 -14.98 18.43
N TYR A 52 4.14 -13.66 18.36
CA TYR A 52 5.36 -12.87 18.53
C TYR A 52 5.52 -12.49 20.01
N PRO A 53 6.75 -12.27 20.49
CA PRO A 53 6.99 -11.92 21.89
C PRO A 53 6.40 -10.54 22.23
N ALA A 54 6.18 -10.29 23.51
CA ALA A 54 5.73 -8.99 23.99
C ALA A 54 6.88 -7.98 23.91
N MET A 55 6.64 -6.86 23.24
CA MET A 55 7.59 -5.78 23.05
C MET A 55 7.23 -4.56 23.90
N LEU A 56 8.22 -3.92 24.51
CA LEU A 56 8.00 -2.69 25.26
C LEU A 56 7.75 -1.52 24.30
N SER A 57 6.64 -0.81 24.52
CA SER A 57 6.21 0.37 23.76
C SER A 57 5.89 1.50 24.73
N GLY A 58 6.86 2.38 24.94
CA GLY A 58 6.82 3.40 25.98
C GLY A 58 6.89 2.77 27.37
N ASN A 59 5.86 2.99 28.19
CA ASN A 59 5.77 2.43 29.55
C ASN A 59 4.89 1.17 29.65
N THR A 60 4.39 0.67 28.51
CA THR A 60 3.46 -0.47 28.41
C THR A 60 3.97 -1.46 27.36
N TYR A 61 3.36 -2.63 27.26
CA TYR A 61 3.73 -3.67 26.31
C TYR A 61 2.75 -3.73 25.13
N LEU A 62 3.24 -4.23 24.00
CA LEU A 62 2.46 -4.68 22.86
C LEU A 62 2.83 -6.12 22.52
N GLN A 63 1.90 -6.91 22.01
CA GLN A 63 2.14 -8.28 21.57
C GLN A 63 1.23 -8.61 20.40
N THR A 64 1.75 -9.36 19.42
CA THR A 64 1.01 -9.72 18.20
C THR A 64 0.91 -11.23 18.06
N SER A 65 -0.24 -11.71 17.60
CA SER A 65 -0.42 -13.09 17.14
C SER A 65 -1.00 -13.07 15.73
N VAL A 66 -0.49 -13.92 14.86
CA VAL A 66 -0.92 -14.07 13.47
C VAL A 66 -1.42 -15.49 13.26
N LEU A 67 -2.59 -15.63 12.65
CA LEU A 67 -3.15 -16.90 12.18
C LEU A 67 -3.06 -16.91 10.65
N ASP A 68 -2.23 -17.79 10.12
CA ASP A 68 -2.13 -18.06 8.68
C ASP A 68 -3.03 -19.23 8.32
N LEU A 69 -3.88 -19.07 7.32
CA LEU A 69 -4.77 -20.13 6.85
C LEU A 69 -5.03 -20.04 5.33
N PRO A 70 -5.41 -21.16 4.70
CA PRO A 70 -5.94 -21.13 3.34
C PRO A 70 -7.18 -20.23 3.21
N ALA A 71 -7.28 -19.46 2.12
CA ALA A 71 -8.36 -18.50 1.94
C ALA A 71 -9.77 -19.14 1.96
N ASN A 72 -9.89 -20.37 1.46
CA ASN A 72 -11.13 -21.16 1.45
C ASN A 72 -11.59 -21.62 2.84
N GLN A 73 -10.73 -21.55 3.86
CA GLN A 73 -11.04 -21.93 5.24
C GLN A 73 -11.34 -20.72 6.13
N CYS A 74 -11.34 -19.49 5.58
CA CYS A 74 -11.66 -18.29 6.33
C CYS A 74 -13.19 -18.04 6.34
N PRO A 75 -13.86 -18.09 7.51
CA PRO A 75 -15.29 -17.77 7.64
C PRO A 75 -15.52 -16.24 7.58
N GLU A 76 -16.61 -15.70 8.14
CA GLU A 76 -16.83 -14.25 8.19
C GLU A 76 -15.78 -13.53 9.07
N ALA A 77 -15.42 -14.11 10.22
CA ALA A 77 -14.43 -13.59 11.13
C ALA A 77 -13.92 -14.67 12.08
N TYR A 78 -12.67 -14.52 12.53
CA TYR A 78 -12.16 -15.22 13.71
C TYR A 78 -12.10 -14.30 14.91
N LYS A 79 -12.27 -14.87 16.09
CA LYS A 79 -12.23 -14.19 17.36
C LYS A 79 -10.86 -14.38 18.01
N CYS A 80 -10.14 -13.28 18.17
CA CYS A 80 -8.92 -13.24 18.96
C CYS A 80 -9.26 -12.78 20.38
N ARG A 81 -8.75 -13.49 21.38
CA ARG A 81 -8.92 -13.18 22.80
C ARG A 81 -7.56 -12.83 23.41
N ALA A 82 -7.46 -11.65 24.00
CA ALA A 82 -6.33 -11.24 24.82
C ALA A 82 -6.69 -11.38 26.30
N GLU A 83 -6.03 -12.29 27.01
CA GLU A 83 -6.20 -12.50 28.45
C GLU A 83 -5.04 -11.87 29.20
N HIS A 84 -5.36 -10.94 30.08
CA HIS A 84 -4.40 -10.21 30.90
C HIS A 84 -4.86 -10.20 32.35
N TYR A 85 -4.30 -11.10 33.16
CA TYR A 85 -4.66 -11.36 34.55
C TYR A 85 -6.17 -11.57 34.78
N ASN A 86 -6.89 -10.52 35.19
CA ASN A 86 -8.32 -10.58 35.53
C ASN A 86 -9.20 -9.97 34.42
N THR A 87 -8.60 -9.55 33.31
CA THR A 87 -9.30 -8.92 32.19
C THR A 87 -9.13 -9.78 30.94
N SER A 88 -10.22 -9.93 30.19
CA SER A 88 -10.23 -10.63 28.91
C SER A 88 -10.90 -9.72 27.90
N VAL A 89 -10.20 -9.40 26.82
CA VAL A 89 -10.69 -8.54 25.75
C VAL A 89 -10.73 -9.34 24.46
N ASP A 90 -11.90 -9.37 23.85
CA ASP A 90 -12.13 -10.07 22.60
C ASP A 90 -12.11 -9.06 21.44
N ALA A 91 -11.37 -9.36 20.39
CA ALA A 91 -11.44 -8.68 19.10
C ALA A 91 -11.96 -9.62 18.04
N ASN A 92 -12.94 -9.15 17.27
CA ASN A 92 -13.38 -9.84 16.07
C ASN A 92 -12.45 -9.44 14.93
N VAL A 93 -11.67 -10.39 14.43
CA VAL A 93 -10.76 -10.20 13.30
C VAL A 93 -11.51 -10.64 12.06
N PRO A 94 -12.01 -9.69 11.25
CA PRO A 94 -12.71 -10.06 10.03
C PRO A 94 -11.74 -10.81 9.14
N CYS A 95 -12.19 -11.93 8.60
CA CYS A 95 -11.51 -12.47 7.44
C CYS A 95 -11.54 -11.36 6.39
N PRO A 96 -10.40 -11.04 5.75
CA PRO A 96 -10.49 -10.24 4.57
C PRO A 96 -11.42 -11.04 3.65
N VAL A 97 -12.59 -10.45 3.35
CA VAL A 97 -13.33 -10.90 2.19
C VAL A 97 -12.27 -10.89 1.09
N PRO A 98 -11.95 -12.03 0.42
CA PRO A 98 -11.04 -11.99 -0.71
C PRO A 98 -11.48 -10.78 -1.49
N PRO A 99 -10.62 -9.76 -1.69
CA PRO A 99 -11.08 -8.47 -2.19
C PRO A 99 -12.00 -8.84 -3.33
N ARG A 100 -13.33 -8.55 -3.22
CA ARG A 100 -14.33 -8.96 -4.23
C ARG A 100 -13.59 -8.83 -5.55
N PRO A 101 -13.27 -9.91 -6.28
CA PRO A 101 -12.10 -10.00 -7.17
C PRO A 101 -11.77 -8.64 -7.77
N CYS A 102 -10.95 -7.82 -7.08
CA CYS A 102 -10.94 -6.34 -7.16
C CYS A 102 -12.15 -5.54 -7.74
N ASP A 103 -13.41 -5.98 -7.88
CA ASP A 103 -14.23 -5.54 -9.03
C ASP A 103 -13.32 -5.29 -10.26
N CYS A 104 -12.35 -6.19 -10.50
CA CYS A 104 -11.77 -6.37 -11.82
C CYS A 104 -13.00 -6.53 -12.68
N PRO A 105 -13.30 -5.58 -13.57
CA PRO A 105 -14.52 -5.68 -14.34
C PRO A 105 -14.43 -7.03 -15.03
N SER A 106 -15.35 -7.94 -14.71
CA SER A 106 -15.34 -9.34 -15.17
C SER A 106 -15.69 -9.45 -16.66
N GLY A 107 -15.25 -8.47 -17.44
CA GLY A 107 -15.64 -8.14 -18.78
C GLY A 107 -14.72 -7.04 -19.34
N VAL A 108 -15.09 -6.57 -20.53
CA VAL A 108 -14.36 -5.50 -21.20
C VAL A 108 -14.55 -4.20 -20.42
N HIS A 109 -13.47 -3.49 -20.12
CA HIS A 109 -13.56 -2.21 -19.42
C HIS A 109 -12.48 -1.23 -19.84
N VAL A 110 -12.76 0.05 -19.61
CA VAL A 110 -11.84 1.16 -19.83
C VAL A 110 -11.39 1.71 -18.48
N SER A 111 -10.09 1.79 -18.27
CA SER A 111 -9.46 2.51 -17.16
C SER A 111 -8.68 3.72 -17.67
N LEU A 112 -8.65 4.78 -16.88
CA LEU A 112 -7.91 6.00 -17.17
C LEU A 112 -7.11 6.39 -15.93
N SER A 113 -5.78 6.42 -16.05
CA SER A 113 -4.87 6.76 -14.96
C SER A 113 -4.12 8.05 -15.26
N GLY A 114 -3.90 8.83 -14.20
CA GLY A 114 -3.14 10.07 -14.26
C GLY A 114 -1.64 9.82 -14.37
N PRO A 115 -0.84 10.90 -14.39
CA PRO A 115 0.61 10.80 -14.36
C PRO A 115 1.08 10.16 -13.06
N SER A 116 2.20 9.43 -13.10
CA SER A 116 2.81 8.94 -11.87
C SER A 116 3.34 10.11 -11.04
N LEU A 117 3.07 10.09 -9.74
CA LEU A 117 3.63 11.08 -8.82
C LEU A 117 5.16 11.14 -8.93
N GLU A 118 5.80 9.98 -9.02
CA GLU A 118 7.25 9.85 -9.16
C GLU A 118 7.79 10.61 -10.39
N SER A 119 7.18 10.46 -11.57
CA SER A 119 7.61 11.19 -12.77
C SER A 119 7.34 12.70 -12.68
N LEU A 120 6.22 13.10 -12.03
CA LEU A 120 5.90 14.51 -11.80
C LEU A 120 6.93 15.17 -10.89
N LEU A 121 7.25 14.56 -9.74
CA LEU A 121 8.17 15.15 -8.76
C LEU A 121 9.63 15.18 -9.27
N LEU A 122 9.99 14.26 -10.16
CA LEU A 122 11.32 14.18 -10.79
C LEU A 122 11.45 15.01 -12.08
N GLY A 123 10.36 15.61 -12.57
CA GLY A 123 10.36 16.38 -13.81
C GLY A 123 10.64 15.53 -15.07
N ILE A 124 10.32 14.23 -15.03
CA ILE A 124 10.52 13.31 -16.15
C ILE A 124 9.45 13.52 -17.23
N GLY A 125 8.22 13.83 -16.81
CA GLY A 125 7.09 14.06 -17.69
C GLY A 125 5.76 13.69 -17.06
N ALA A 126 4.66 14.04 -17.72
CA ALA A 126 3.31 13.77 -17.28
C ALA A 126 2.56 12.94 -18.35
N ASN A 127 2.30 11.67 -18.05
CA ASN A 127 1.68 10.74 -18.99
C ASN A 127 0.31 10.29 -18.47
N LEU A 128 -0.74 10.57 -19.24
CA LEU A 128 -2.06 9.99 -19.02
C LEU A 128 -2.16 8.66 -19.76
N THR A 129 -2.66 7.62 -19.10
CA THR A 129 -2.79 6.29 -19.73
C THR A 129 -4.24 5.86 -19.73
N CYS A 130 -4.79 5.64 -20.92
CA CYS A 130 -6.13 5.10 -21.12
C CYS A 130 -6.01 3.66 -21.61
N THR A 131 -6.53 2.72 -20.85
CA THR A 131 -6.40 1.28 -21.12
C THR A 131 -7.78 0.67 -21.37
N LEU A 132 -7.90 -0.06 -22.49
CA LEU A 132 -8.96 -1.01 -22.75
C LEU A 132 -8.47 -2.42 -22.38
N SER A 133 -9.15 -3.07 -21.42
CA SER A 133 -8.78 -4.38 -20.90
C SER A 133 -9.89 -5.39 -21.10
N GLY A 134 -9.53 -6.66 -21.30
CA GLY A 134 -10.46 -7.79 -21.24
C GLY A 134 -11.13 -8.15 -22.56
N ILE A 135 -10.63 -7.64 -23.69
CA ILE A 135 -11.14 -7.92 -25.05
C ILE A 135 -10.60 -9.25 -25.59
N LYS A 136 -11.35 -9.90 -26.48
CA LYS A 136 -10.91 -11.14 -27.15
C LYS A 136 -10.18 -10.86 -28.47
N ASN A 137 -10.57 -9.81 -29.18
CA ASN A 137 -9.93 -9.36 -30.40
C ASN A 137 -9.00 -8.18 -30.07
N SER A 138 -7.74 -8.28 -30.47
CA SER A 138 -6.74 -7.22 -30.26
C SER A 138 -6.85 -6.05 -31.25
N ASN A 139 -7.62 -6.21 -32.33
CA ASN A 139 -7.69 -5.24 -33.44
C ASN A 139 -8.94 -4.37 -33.38
N GLY A 140 -8.81 -3.13 -33.89
CA GLY A 140 -9.95 -2.21 -34.06
C GLY A 140 -10.25 -1.34 -32.85
N ALA A 141 -9.42 -1.37 -31.81
CA ALA A 141 -9.50 -0.42 -30.70
C ALA A 141 -9.01 0.95 -31.16
N THR A 142 -9.86 1.97 -30.98
CA THR A 142 -9.56 3.37 -31.31
C THR A 142 -9.70 4.25 -30.06
N PHE A 143 -8.72 5.12 -29.85
CA PHE A 143 -8.66 6.04 -28.71
C PHE A 143 -8.69 7.47 -29.22
N THR A 144 -9.60 8.28 -28.69
CA THR A 144 -9.70 9.72 -29.00
C THR A 144 -9.53 10.51 -27.72
N TRP A 145 -8.67 11.53 -27.74
CA TRP A 145 -8.40 12.36 -26.57
C TRP A 145 -8.94 13.78 -26.77
N VAL A 146 -9.47 14.35 -25.69
CA VAL A 146 -9.99 15.72 -25.64
C VAL A 146 -9.44 16.42 -24.40
N HIS A 147 -9.09 17.70 -24.57
CA HIS A 147 -8.63 18.60 -23.51
C HIS A 147 -9.59 19.81 -23.47
N ASP A 148 -10.15 20.11 -22.30
CA ASP A 148 -11.26 21.07 -22.15
C ASP A 148 -10.89 22.53 -22.49
N THR A 149 -9.61 22.91 -22.37
CA THR A 149 -9.16 24.25 -22.76
C THR A 149 -8.77 24.29 -24.23
N ALA A 150 -9.55 25.04 -25.01
CA ALA A 150 -9.58 25.12 -26.48
C ALA A 150 -8.30 25.61 -27.18
N GLN A 151 -7.17 24.96 -26.93
CA GLN A 151 -6.13 24.81 -27.94
C GLN A 151 -5.98 23.31 -28.13
N ALA A 152 -6.47 22.82 -29.28
CA ALA A 152 -6.03 21.53 -29.81
C ALA A 152 -4.54 21.65 -30.21
N SER A 153 -3.67 21.98 -29.24
CA SER A 153 -2.28 21.61 -29.28
C SER A 153 -2.29 20.15 -29.68
N THR A 154 -1.55 19.82 -30.75
CA THR A 154 -1.61 18.52 -31.41
C THR A 154 -1.39 17.43 -30.37
N LEU A 155 -2.48 16.87 -29.83
CA LEU A 155 -2.39 15.74 -28.93
C LEU A 155 -1.79 14.63 -29.78
N ARG A 156 -0.66 14.08 -29.32
CA ARG A 156 0.06 13.01 -30.00
C ARG A 156 -0.01 11.76 -29.15
N PRO A 157 -1.21 11.18 -28.94
CA PRO A 157 -1.32 9.96 -28.18
C PRO A 157 -0.60 8.84 -28.92
N ILE A 158 0.14 8.03 -28.17
CA ILE A 158 0.81 6.84 -28.67
C ILE A 158 -0.01 5.64 -28.24
N GLN A 159 -0.53 4.88 -29.21
CA GLN A 159 -1.16 3.60 -28.94
C GLN A 159 -0.09 2.52 -28.85
N GLY A 160 -0.03 1.82 -27.73
CA GLY A 160 0.84 0.67 -27.53
C GLY A 160 0.36 -0.55 -28.32
N ALA A 161 1.26 -1.51 -28.50
CA ALA A 161 0.91 -2.81 -29.05
C ALA A 161 -0.06 -3.54 -28.10
N PRO A 162 -0.98 -4.37 -28.62
CA PRO A 162 -1.84 -5.21 -27.77
C PRO A 162 -1.00 -6.19 -26.95
N GLU A 163 -1.25 -6.24 -25.65
CA GLU A 163 -0.63 -7.16 -24.70
C GLU A 163 -1.64 -8.24 -24.33
N GLN A 164 -1.21 -9.50 -24.27
CA GLN A 164 -2.07 -10.60 -23.87
C GLN A 164 -1.87 -10.90 -22.38
N ASP A 165 -2.96 -10.98 -21.62
CA ASP A 165 -2.95 -11.37 -20.22
C ASP A 165 -2.84 -12.90 -20.07
N SER A 166 -2.60 -13.35 -18.83
CA SER A 166 -2.51 -14.78 -18.49
C SER A 166 -3.78 -15.58 -18.78
N ASN A 167 -4.91 -14.89 -18.93
CA ASN A 167 -6.22 -15.48 -19.22
C ASN A 167 -6.51 -15.53 -20.73
N GLY A 168 -5.56 -15.14 -21.57
CA GLY A 168 -5.67 -15.14 -23.02
C GLY A 168 -6.48 -13.98 -23.61
N LYS A 169 -6.89 -13.00 -22.78
CA LYS A 169 -7.54 -11.77 -23.23
C LYS A 169 -6.49 -10.70 -23.54
N TYR A 170 -6.87 -9.70 -24.31
CA TYR A 170 -5.98 -8.60 -24.67
C TYR A 170 -6.24 -7.34 -23.86
N ARG A 171 -5.18 -6.55 -23.75
CA ARG A 171 -5.14 -5.20 -23.21
C ARG A 171 -4.49 -4.29 -24.25
N VAL A 172 -5.11 -3.16 -24.53
CA VAL A 172 -4.56 -2.13 -25.43
C VAL A 172 -4.57 -0.80 -24.68
N SER A 173 -3.47 -0.06 -24.73
CA SER A 173 -3.35 1.22 -24.02
C SER A 173 -2.96 2.34 -24.98
N SER A 174 -3.52 3.52 -24.75
CA SER A 174 -3.11 4.77 -25.38
C SER A 174 -2.52 5.69 -24.31
N VAL A 175 -1.31 6.19 -24.57
CA VAL A 175 -0.59 7.10 -23.67
C VAL A 175 -0.56 8.49 -24.28
N LEU A 176 -1.03 9.48 -23.53
CA LEU A 176 -0.97 10.88 -23.89
C LEU A 176 0.02 11.60 -22.97
N GLU A 177 1.11 12.10 -23.55
CA GLU A 177 2.02 13.01 -22.89
C GLU A 177 1.41 14.42 -22.86
N ILE A 178 1.38 15.03 -21.68
CA ILE A 178 0.81 16.36 -21.41
C ILE A 178 1.83 17.26 -20.73
N CYS A 179 1.58 18.57 -20.69
CA CYS A 179 2.42 19.46 -19.91
C CYS A 179 2.10 19.30 -18.42
N THR A 180 3.13 19.26 -17.58
CA THR A 180 2.99 19.13 -16.12
C THR A 180 2.13 20.27 -15.54
N GLU A 181 2.27 21.48 -16.08
CA GLU A 181 1.54 22.67 -15.64
C GLU A 181 0.03 22.56 -15.90
N GLU A 182 -0.37 21.92 -17.01
CA GLU A 182 -1.79 21.68 -17.34
C GLU A 182 -2.42 20.73 -16.31
N TRP A 183 -1.72 19.66 -15.96
CA TRP A 183 -2.15 18.74 -14.90
C TRP A 183 -2.26 19.43 -13.54
N LEU A 184 -1.23 20.19 -13.15
CA LEU A 184 -1.18 20.86 -11.84
C LEU A 184 -2.24 21.97 -11.71
N ARG A 185 -2.60 22.64 -12.82
CA ARG A 185 -3.68 23.63 -12.85
C ARG A 185 -5.06 23.00 -12.61
N GLY A 186 -5.18 21.69 -12.80
CA GLY A 186 -6.43 20.95 -12.70
C GLY A 186 -7.20 20.96 -14.02
N ASP A 187 -6.50 20.97 -15.15
CA ASP A 187 -7.13 20.79 -16.46
C ASP A 187 -7.76 19.40 -16.58
N THR A 188 -8.83 19.34 -17.36
CA THR A 188 -9.59 18.12 -17.59
C THR A 188 -9.19 17.48 -18.90
N PHE A 189 -8.94 16.17 -18.85
CA PHE A 189 -8.63 15.35 -20.01
C PHE A 189 -9.64 14.21 -20.11
N SER A 190 -10.13 13.97 -21.31
CA SER A 190 -11.08 12.89 -21.59
C SER A 190 -10.52 11.94 -22.64
N CYS A 191 -10.63 10.64 -22.38
CA CYS A 191 -10.32 9.57 -23.32
C CYS A 191 -11.62 8.85 -23.71
N THR A 192 -11.92 8.83 -25.01
CA THR A 192 -13.02 8.06 -25.60
C THR A 192 -12.46 6.83 -26.30
N VAL A 193 -12.94 5.66 -25.91
CA VAL A 193 -12.53 4.36 -26.46
C VAL A 193 -13.68 3.79 -27.28
N SER A 194 -13.39 3.35 -28.51
CA SER A 194 -14.32 2.61 -29.36
C SER A 194 -13.71 1.26 -29.77
N HIS A 195 -14.49 0.19 -29.63
CA HIS A 195 -14.13 -1.17 -30.01
C HIS A 195 -15.41 -1.99 -30.24
N SER A 196 -15.34 -3.10 -30.99
CA SER A 196 -16.52 -3.92 -31.29
C SER A 196 -17.11 -4.66 -30.07
N GLU A 197 -16.30 -4.90 -29.04
CA GLU A 197 -16.68 -5.62 -27.81
C GLU A 197 -17.10 -4.71 -26.64
N ILE A 198 -17.19 -3.39 -26.85
CA ILE A 198 -17.67 -2.44 -25.83
C ILE A 198 -18.41 -1.28 -26.50
N GLU A 199 -19.47 -0.78 -25.87
CA GLU A 199 -20.04 0.49 -26.27
C GLU A 199 -19.02 1.62 -26.12
N THR A 200 -19.04 2.59 -27.03
CA THR A 200 -18.13 3.73 -27.00
C THR A 200 -18.16 4.38 -25.62
N THR A 201 -17.05 4.28 -24.90
CA THR A 201 -16.95 4.66 -23.49
C THR A 201 -15.99 5.82 -23.33
N THR A 202 -16.44 6.87 -22.64
CA THR A 202 -15.59 8.03 -22.31
C THR A 202 -15.24 8.02 -20.82
N LYS A 203 -13.96 8.21 -20.52
CA LYS A 203 -13.43 8.42 -19.16
C LYS A 203 -12.78 9.78 -19.10
N THR A 204 -12.92 10.45 -17.97
CA THR A 204 -12.41 11.79 -17.75
C THR A 204 -11.55 11.80 -16.49
N ILE A 205 -10.46 12.56 -16.52
CA ILE A 205 -9.51 12.68 -15.43
C ILE A 205 -9.02 14.12 -15.30
N TYR A 206 -8.77 14.53 -14.06
CA TYR A 206 -8.21 15.81 -13.68
C TYR A 206 -7.50 15.65 -12.33
N LYS A 207 -6.61 16.59 -11.98
CA LYS A 207 -5.98 16.61 -10.65
C LYS A 207 -7.00 17.07 -9.60
N PRO A 208 -7.34 16.25 -8.58
CA PRO A 208 -8.29 16.64 -7.56
C PRO A 208 -7.72 17.78 -6.68
N LYS A 209 -8.56 18.76 -6.35
CA LYS A 209 -8.20 19.85 -5.43
C LYS A 209 -8.49 19.43 -4.00
N VAL A 210 -7.49 18.88 -3.33
CA VAL A 210 -7.58 18.47 -1.92
C VAL A 210 -6.59 19.27 -1.06
N PRO A 211 -6.83 19.37 0.27
CA PRO A 211 -5.89 19.98 1.18
C PRO A 211 -4.53 19.30 1.09
N GLN A 212 -3.47 20.08 0.88
CA GLN A 212 -2.10 19.59 0.89
C GLN A 212 -1.56 19.61 2.32
N ILE A 213 -1.34 18.43 2.88
CA ILE A 213 -0.80 18.25 4.24
C ILE A 213 0.51 17.45 4.13
N PRO A 214 1.65 17.99 4.60
CA PRO A 214 2.94 17.32 4.47
C PRO A 214 3.04 16.07 5.37
N PRO A 215 3.72 15.00 4.92
CA PRO A 215 3.89 13.78 5.68
C PRO A 215 4.82 13.93 6.88
N GLN A 216 4.53 13.15 7.92
CA GLN A 216 5.39 12.90 9.06
C GLN A 216 6.02 11.51 8.94
N ILE A 217 7.33 11.42 9.12
CA ILE A 217 8.09 10.17 8.95
C ILE A 217 8.58 9.68 10.29
N TYR A 218 8.30 8.41 10.58
CA TYR A 218 8.78 7.69 11.75
C TYR A 218 9.56 6.47 11.29
N LEU A 219 10.86 6.44 11.58
CA LEU A 219 11.68 5.25 11.38
C LEU A 219 11.71 4.43 12.67
N LEU A 220 11.32 3.17 12.57
CA LEU A 220 11.34 2.21 13.66
C LEU A 220 12.50 1.24 13.46
N THR A 221 13.35 1.14 14.47
CA THR A 221 14.44 0.18 14.52
C THR A 221 13.91 -1.25 14.66
N PRO A 222 14.72 -2.26 14.27
CA PRO A 222 14.40 -3.64 14.54
C PRO A 222 14.05 -3.94 15.99
N SER A 223 13.17 -4.90 16.16
CA SER A 223 12.83 -5.50 17.43
C SER A 223 14.05 -6.06 18.16
N ALA A 224 14.07 -6.01 19.50
CA ALA A 224 15.12 -6.66 20.28
C ALA A 224 15.13 -8.18 20.04
N ASP A 225 13.97 -8.79 19.80
CA ASP A 225 13.83 -10.23 19.53
C ASP A 225 14.40 -10.59 18.16
N GLU A 226 14.11 -9.79 17.11
CA GLU A 226 14.72 -9.96 15.78
C GLU A 226 16.25 -9.84 15.86
N GLN A 227 16.74 -8.90 16.65
CA GLN A 227 18.18 -8.72 16.85
C GLN A 227 18.82 -9.90 17.62
N ALA A 228 18.08 -10.54 18.52
CA ALA A 228 18.52 -11.72 19.26
C ALA A 228 18.61 -12.98 18.38
N LEU A 229 17.71 -13.12 17.39
CA LEU A 229 17.73 -14.23 16.42
C LEU A 229 18.96 -14.18 15.49
N ASN A 230 19.53 -12.99 15.28
CA ASN A 230 20.78 -12.79 14.54
C ASN A 230 20.76 -13.30 13.07
N GLU A 231 19.58 -13.32 12.46
CA GLU A 231 19.39 -13.71 11.05
C GLU A 231 19.07 -12.49 10.19
N MET A 232 17.79 -12.12 10.14
CA MET A 232 17.27 -10.96 9.42
C MET A 232 16.58 -10.02 10.41
N VAL A 233 16.63 -8.72 10.11
CA VAL A 233 15.98 -7.68 10.91
C VAL A 233 15.15 -6.76 10.03
N SER A 234 14.07 -6.20 10.60
CA SER A 234 13.11 -5.38 9.87
C SER A 234 13.24 -3.91 10.28
N ILE A 235 13.45 -3.02 9.31
CA ILE A 235 13.40 -1.57 9.51
C ILE A 235 12.08 -1.07 8.93
N THR A 236 11.28 -0.36 9.73
CA THR A 236 9.96 0.12 9.29
C THR A 236 9.97 1.63 9.14
N CYS A 237 9.51 2.13 8.00
CA CYS A 237 9.20 3.53 7.74
C CYS A 237 7.69 3.73 7.76
N LEU A 238 7.18 4.29 8.86
CA LEU A 238 5.79 4.69 9.00
C LEU A 238 5.66 6.15 8.60
N VAL A 239 4.88 6.41 7.56
CA VAL A 239 4.58 7.76 7.08
C VAL A 239 3.10 8.03 7.33
N ARG A 240 2.76 9.14 8.00
CA ARG A 240 1.37 9.44 8.40
C ARG A 240 1.05 10.92 8.32
N GLY A 241 -0.25 11.23 8.39
CA GLY A 241 -0.75 12.59 8.51
C GLY A 241 -0.68 13.39 7.22
N PHE A 242 -0.57 12.74 6.06
CA PHE A 242 -0.43 13.42 4.77
C PHE A 242 -1.71 13.41 3.95
N SER A 243 -1.79 14.34 3.00
CA SER A 243 -2.87 14.45 2.00
C SER A 243 -2.33 15.25 0.81
N PRO A 244 -2.60 14.89 -0.47
CA PRO A 244 -3.40 13.76 -0.98
C PRO A 244 -2.85 12.35 -0.67
N GLU A 245 -3.56 11.30 -1.11
CA GLU A 245 -3.15 9.90 -0.89
C GLU A 245 -1.91 9.47 -1.68
N ASP A 246 -1.63 10.12 -2.82
CA ASP A 246 -0.50 9.78 -3.68
C ASP A 246 0.82 10.08 -2.98
N ILE A 247 1.65 9.05 -2.83
CA ILE A 247 2.96 9.11 -2.17
C ILE A 247 3.86 8.02 -2.75
N PHE A 248 5.18 8.22 -2.72
CA PHE A 248 6.11 7.11 -2.94
C PHE A 248 7.23 7.08 -1.91
N ILE A 249 7.76 5.88 -1.69
CA ILE A 249 8.82 5.60 -0.74
C ILE A 249 9.96 4.86 -1.44
N ARG A 250 11.18 5.34 -1.19
CA ARG A 250 12.43 4.70 -1.58
C ARG A 250 13.31 4.50 -0.36
N TRP A 251 14.17 3.49 -0.41
CA TRP A 251 15.14 3.23 0.65
C TRP A 251 16.55 3.46 0.16
N LEU A 252 17.39 4.07 1.01
CA LEU A 252 18.82 4.21 0.78
C LEU A 252 19.62 3.42 1.80
N LYS A 253 20.69 2.74 1.36
CA LYS A 253 21.78 2.25 2.22
C LYS A 253 22.98 3.16 2.01
N GLY A 254 23.29 4.00 3.00
CA GLY A 254 24.20 5.14 2.84
C GLY A 254 23.63 6.14 1.85
N SER A 255 24.25 6.22 0.67
CA SER A 255 23.83 7.07 -0.46
C SER A 255 23.34 6.28 -1.68
N GLU A 256 23.32 4.95 -1.61
CA GLU A 256 22.88 4.08 -2.69
C GLU A 256 21.39 3.72 -2.54
N GLU A 257 20.63 3.83 -3.63
CA GLU A 257 19.22 3.43 -3.66
C GLU A 257 19.08 1.91 -3.68
N LEU A 258 18.30 1.39 -2.75
CA LEU A 258 18.01 -0.03 -2.66
C LEU A 258 16.94 -0.43 -3.70
N PRO A 259 17.08 -1.60 -4.35
CA PRO A 259 16.09 -2.15 -5.24
C PRO A 259 14.68 -2.28 -4.61
N LYS A 260 13.63 -1.99 -5.38
CA LYS A 260 12.21 -2.14 -4.97
C LYS A 260 11.82 -3.56 -4.48
N LYS A 261 12.64 -4.58 -4.77
CA LYS A 261 12.43 -5.97 -4.33
C LYS A 261 12.87 -6.22 -2.88
N ASP A 262 13.70 -5.35 -2.32
CA ASP A 262 14.29 -5.54 -0.99
C ASP A 262 13.39 -4.98 0.13
N TYR A 263 12.33 -4.26 -0.23
CA TYR A 263 11.37 -3.69 0.69
C TYR A 263 9.94 -3.81 0.16
N ILE A 264 8.98 -3.82 1.09
CA ILE A 264 7.55 -3.89 0.79
C ILE A 264 6.91 -2.60 1.28
N THR A 265 6.14 -1.94 0.42
CA THR A 265 5.38 -0.73 0.79
C THR A 265 3.89 -1.02 0.68
N SER A 266 3.13 -0.73 1.72
CA SER A 266 1.67 -0.86 1.70
C SER A 266 1.05 0.16 0.75
N ASN A 267 -0.19 -0.08 0.32
CA ASN A 267 -0.98 1.01 -0.27
C ASN A 267 -1.29 2.06 0.82
N PRO A 268 -1.46 3.35 0.45
CA PRO A 268 -1.96 4.36 1.38
C PRO A 268 -3.34 3.97 1.90
N TYR A 269 -3.58 4.15 3.20
CA TYR A 269 -4.88 3.91 3.81
C TYR A 269 -5.27 5.06 4.76
N PRO A 270 -6.58 5.34 4.93
CA PRO A 270 -7.04 6.42 5.78
C PRO A 270 -6.58 6.26 7.23
N GLU A 271 -6.19 7.37 7.87
CA GLU A 271 -5.74 7.34 9.25
C GLU A 271 -6.92 7.14 10.23
N PRO A 272 -6.80 6.24 11.24
CA PRO A 272 -7.83 6.07 12.25
C PRO A 272 -8.16 7.38 12.94
N LYS A 273 -9.46 7.71 13.01
CA LYS A 273 -9.99 8.96 13.60
C LYS A 273 -9.65 10.24 12.84
N SER A 274 -9.07 10.14 11.64
CA SER A 274 -8.95 11.25 10.70
C SER A 274 -9.87 11.04 9.51
N THR A 275 -10.43 12.13 8.97
CA THR A 275 -11.28 12.10 7.78
C THR A 275 -10.57 12.64 6.54
N SER A 276 -9.31 13.07 6.65
CA SER A 276 -8.62 13.80 5.56
C SER A 276 -7.15 13.43 5.37
N THR A 277 -6.58 12.62 6.26
CA THR A 277 -5.18 12.21 6.21
C THR A 277 -5.03 10.71 5.99
N TYR A 278 -3.92 10.36 5.35
CA TYR A 278 -3.54 9.00 5.02
C TYR A 278 -2.30 8.57 5.81
N MET A 279 -2.08 7.26 5.87
CA MET A 279 -0.84 6.68 6.31
C MET A 279 -0.39 5.55 5.36
N VAL A 280 0.92 5.30 5.35
CA VAL A 280 1.55 4.23 4.58
C VAL A 280 2.73 3.67 5.39
N SER A 281 2.98 2.37 5.26
CA SER A 281 4.11 1.71 5.91
C SER A 281 4.99 1.03 4.88
N SER A 282 6.30 1.22 5.00
CA SER A 282 7.31 0.52 4.20
C SER A 282 8.22 -0.28 5.12
N ILE A 283 8.42 -1.57 4.83
CA ILE A 283 9.26 -2.47 5.64
C ILE A 283 10.44 -2.92 4.77
N LEU A 284 11.64 -2.59 5.21
CA LEU A 284 12.90 -3.01 4.62
C LEU A 284 13.47 -4.18 5.44
N GLN A 285 13.76 -5.29 4.76
CA GLN A 285 14.41 -6.44 5.37
C GLN A 285 15.92 -6.40 5.12
N VAL A 286 16.73 -6.49 6.16
CA VAL A 286 18.19 -6.49 6.06
C VAL A 286 18.81 -7.61 6.87
N GLN A 287 19.98 -8.07 6.45
CA GLN A 287 20.74 -9.07 7.20
C GLN A 287 21.20 -8.49 8.55
N SER A 288 21.19 -9.30 9.61
CA SER A 288 21.60 -8.86 10.95
C SER A 288 23.06 -8.42 11.00
N THR A 289 23.93 -9.02 10.19
CA THR A 289 25.33 -8.61 10.02
C THR A 289 25.44 -7.20 9.45
N ASP A 290 24.66 -6.91 8.41
CA ASP A 290 24.58 -5.58 7.79
C ASP A 290 24.01 -4.54 8.78
N TRP A 291 23.02 -4.92 9.59
CA TRP A 291 22.50 -4.06 10.64
C TRP A 291 23.56 -3.74 11.69
N LYS A 292 24.30 -4.74 12.18
CA LYS A 292 25.33 -4.58 13.22
C LYS A 292 26.53 -3.77 12.76
N ASN A 293 26.83 -3.76 11.47
CA ASN A 293 27.93 -2.97 10.88
C ASN A 293 27.66 -1.45 10.79
N GLU A 294 26.74 -0.92 11.59
CA GLU A 294 26.40 0.52 11.65
C GLU A 294 26.02 1.15 10.30
N ASN A 295 25.52 0.35 9.37
CA ASN A 295 25.03 0.86 8.10
C ASN A 295 23.88 1.85 8.32
N LYS A 296 23.94 2.97 7.59
CA LYS A 296 22.93 4.02 7.62
C LYS A 296 21.82 3.69 6.65
N TYR A 297 20.61 3.52 7.15
CA TYR A 297 19.42 3.31 6.33
C TYR A 297 18.55 4.56 6.36
N SER A 298 18.12 5.01 5.20
CA SER A 298 17.25 6.19 5.07
C SER A 298 15.98 5.84 4.32
N CYS A 299 14.84 6.32 4.82
CA CYS A 299 13.57 6.29 4.11
C CYS A 299 13.37 7.65 3.45
N VAL A 300 13.33 7.65 2.12
CA VAL A 300 13.10 8.82 1.27
C VAL A 300 11.64 8.80 0.85
N VAL A 301 10.94 9.91 1.11
CA VAL A 301 9.52 10.07 0.84
C VAL A 301 9.33 11.19 -0.17
N GLY A 302 8.65 10.88 -1.26
CA GLY A 302 8.20 11.85 -2.26
C GLY A 302 6.71 12.14 -2.11
N HIS A 303 6.34 13.40 -1.91
CA HIS A 303 4.96 13.83 -1.73
C HIS A 303 4.78 15.30 -2.14
N GLU A 304 3.68 15.63 -2.83
CA GLU A 304 3.48 16.96 -3.42
C GLU A 304 3.30 18.10 -2.41
N ALA A 305 2.87 17.80 -1.17
CA ALA A 305 2.75 18.80 -0.11
C ALA A 305 4.09 19.16 0.56
N LEU A 306 5.20 18.59 0.12
CA LEU A 306 6.53 18.89 0.65
C LEU A 306 7.16 20.09 -0.07
N PRO A 307 7.82 21.03 0.63
CA PRO A 307 8.42 22.22 0.02
C PRO A 307 9.43 21.93 -1.11
N LEU A 308 10.12 20.79 -1.03
CA LEU A 308 11.09 20.34 -2.03
C LEU A 308 10.62 19.05 -2.73
N ASN A 309 9.33 18.70 -2.66
CA ASN A 309 8.73 17.44 -3.12
C ASN A 309 9.25 16.17 -2.42
N PHE A 310 10.38 16.26 -1.71
CA PHE A 310 11.07 15.15 -1.08
C PHE A 310 11.47 15.50 0.34
N THR A 311 11.46 14.50 1.20
CA THR A 311 12.12 14.53 2.51
C THR A 311 12.68 13.15 2.81
N GLN A 312 13.59 13.05 3.77
CA GLN A 312 14.09 11.76 4.22
C GLN A 312 14.31 11.75 5.72
N GLN A 313 14.09 10.58 6.31
CA GLN A 313 14.52 10.28 7.67
C GLN A 313 15.63 9.23 7.57
N THR A 314 16.71 9.41 8.31
CA THR A 314 17.79 8.42 8.46
C THR A 314 17.68 7.80 9.85
N ILE A 315 17.94 6.51 9.95
CA ILE A 315 17.88 5.81 11.24
C ILE A 315 18.86 6.44 12.22
N ASP A 316 18.35 6.86 13.37
CA ASP A 316 19.16 7.33 14.48
C ASP A 316 19.34 6.18 15.47
N ARG A 317 20.59 5.91 15.86
CA ARG A 317 20.96 4.80 16.75
C ARG A 317 21.37 5.28 18.15
N LEU A 318 21.15 6.56 18.46
CA LEU A 318 21.44 7.19 19.75
C LEU A 318 20.42 6.82 20.85
#